data_AF-A0A803N3T1-F1
#
_entry.id   AF-A0A803N3T1-F1
#
_cell.length_a   1.000
_cell.length_b   1.000
_cell.length_c   1.000
_cell.angle_alpha   90.00
_cell.angle_beta   90.00
_cell.angle_gamma   90.00
#
_symmetry.space_group_name_H-M   'P 1'
#
loop_
_entity.id
_entity.type
_entity.pdbx_description
1 polymer ?
#
loop_
_entity_poly.entity_id
_entity_poly.type
_entity_poly.pdbx_seq_one_letter_code
_entity_poly.pdbx_strand_id
1 'polypeptide(L)'
;MPAVAPRSGEAIFSSAERVNAELFTLTYGAIVRQLITDLEEVDEVNKQLDQMGYNIGVRLIDEFLAKSNVSRCVDFKETAEVIAKVGFKMFLGVSATVTNWDAEGTTCSLVLEDNPLVDFVELPDTCQGLHYCNVLNGVVRGALEMVSTCYLMLVLSSCHIIILV
;
A
#
# COMPACT_ATOMS: atom_id res chain seq x y z
N MET A 1 -22.44 6.14 -23.77
CA MET A 1 -22.42 4.96 -22.89
C MET A 1 -22.55 5.47 -21.47
N PRO A 2 -23.48 4.97 -20.63
CA PRO A 2 -23.62 5.48 -19.27
C PRO A 2 -22.40 5.04 -18.47
N ALA A 3 -21.73 5.99 -17.80
CA ALA A 3 -20.61 5.72 -16.92
C ALA A 3 -21.09 4.81 -15.77
N VAL A 4 -20.52 3.61 -15.69
CA VAL A 4 -20.77 2.69 -14.58
C VAL A 4 -20.14 3.32 -13.35
N ALA A 5 -20.94 3.69 -12.36
CA ALA A 5 -20.43 4.25 -11.11
C ALA A 5 -19.42 3.28 -10.47
N PRO A 6 -18.27 3.76 -9.97
CA PRO A 6 -17.28 2.90 -9.34
C PRO A 6 -17.94 2.13 -8.20
N ARG A 7 -17.73 0.81 -8.16
CA ARG A 7 -18.29 -0.01 -7.09
C ARG A 7 -17.64 0.44 -5.78
N SER A 8 -18.45 0.82 -4.80
CA SER A 8 -17.96 1.23 -3.48
C SER A 8 -17.00 0.15 -2.95
N GLY A 9 -15.80 0.53 -2.51
CA GLY A 9 -14.76 -0.41 -2.04
C GLY A 9 -15.28 -1.38 -0.97
N GLU A 10 -16.29 -0.96 -0.21
CA GLU A 10 -17.02 -1.73 0.77
C GLU A 10 -17.83 -2.91 0.20
N ALA A 11 -18.42 -2.75 -0.99
CA ALA A 11 -19.15 -3.82 -1.67
C ALA A 11 -18.18 -4.90 -2.19
N ILE A 12 -17.01 -4.49 -2.67
CA ILE A 12 -16.01 -5.42 -3.19
C ILE A 12 -15.32 -6.13 -2.03
N PHE A 13 -14.97 -5.39 -0.98
CA PHE A 13 -14.46 -5.93 0.27
C PHE A 13 -15.39 -6.98 0.86
N SER A 14 -16.71 -6.79 0.76
CA SER A 14 -17.73 -7.75 1.24
C SER A 14 -17.89 -9.00 0.37
N SER A 15 -17.55 -8.91 -0.91
CA SER A 15 -17.64 -10.03 -1.86
C SER A 15 -16.35 -10.81 -2.03
N ALA A 16 -15.23 -10.28 -1.55
CA ALA A 16 -13.91 -10.90 -1.67
C ALA A 16 -13.76 -12.06 -0.68
N GLU A 17 -13.11 -13.14 -1.12
CA GLU A 17 -12.71 -14.24 -0.24
C GLU A 17 -11.66 -13.69 0.74
N ARG A 18 -11.98 -13.70 2.04
CA ARG A 18 -11.15 -13.07 3.06
C ARG A 18 -10.34 -14.12 3.81
N VAL A 19 -9.07 -13.83 3.96
CA VAL A 19 -8.21 -14.44 4.97
C VAL A 19 -8.24 -13.53 6.19
N ASN A 20 -8.15 -14.09 7.40
CA ASN A 20 -8.10 -13.29 8.63
C ASN A 20 -6.90 -12.31 8.56
N ALA A 21 -7.16 -11.02 8.79
CA ALA A 21 -6.14 -9.98 8.82
C ALA A 21 -5.03 -10.28 9.84
N GLU A 22 -5.37 -10.96 10.94
CA GLU A 22 -4.40 -11.44 11.93
C GLU A 22 -3.45 -12.49 11.33
N LEU A 23 -3.95 -13.40 10.50
CA LEU A 23 -3.10 -14.40 9.85
C LEU A 23 -2.11 -13.73 8.89
N PHE A 24 -2.57 -12.72 8.14
CA PHE A 24 -1.69 -11.93 7.27
C PHE A 24 -0.63 -11.19 8.08
N THR A 25 -1.03 -10.52 9.17
CA THR A 25 -0.14 -9.77 10.04
C THR A 25 0.92 -10.66 10.70
N LEU A 26 0.51 -11.82 11.23
CA LEU A 26 1.43 -12.80 11.84
C LEU A 26 2.40 -13.40 10.80
N THR A 27 1.90 -13.71 9.60
CA THR A 27 2.73 -14.21 8.51
C THR A 27 3.74 -13.15 8.06
N TYR A 28 3.31 -11.90 7.93
CA TYR A 28 4.17 -10.79 7.58
C TYR A 28 5.23 -10.53 8.65
N GLY A 29 4.85 -10.52 9.94
CA GLY A 29 5.79 -10.43 11.06
C GLY A 29 6.84 -11.55 11.07
N ALA A 30 6.44 -12.79 10.73
CA ALA A 30 7.39 -13.89 10.58
C ALA A 30 8.36 -13.67 9.42
N ILE A 31 7.90 -13.19 8.27
CA ILE A 31 8.75 -12.84 7.12
C ILE A 31 9.73 -11.73 7.50
N VAL A 32 9.26 -10.64 8.11
CA VAL A 32 10.11 -9.51 8.53
C VAL A 32 11.17 -9.99 9.53
N ARG A 33 10.78 -10.81 10.51
CA ARG A 33 11.73 -11.39 11.48
C ARG A 33 12.77 -12.28 10.80
N GLN A 34 12.36 -13.10 9.84
CA GLN A 34 13.26 -13.94 9.05
C GLN A 34 14.26 -13.07 8.28
N LEU A 35 13.79 -12.00 7.62
CA LEU A 35 14.66 -11.06 6.90
C LEU A 35 15.65 -10.34 7.81
N ILE A 36 15.24 -9.89 8.99
CA ILE A 36 16.14 -9.27 9.98
C ILE A 36 17.20 -10.29 10.47
N THR A 37 16.84 -11.57 10.54
CA THR A 37 17.78 -12.61 10.97
C THR A 37 18.76 -12.98 9.85
N ASP A 38 18.29 -12.97 8.61
CA ASP A 38 19.09 -13.35 7.43
C ASP A 38 19.94 -12.20 6.89
N LEU A 39 19.53 -10.95 7.13
CA LEU A 39 20.19 -9.72 6.65
C LEU A 39 20.65 -8.90 7.85
N GLU A 40 21.97 -8.70 7.97
CA GLU A 40 22.58 -7.92 9.07
C GLU A 40 22.29 -6.40 8.97
N GLU A 41 22.00 -5.91 7.76
CA GLU A 41 21.77 -4.50 7.45
C GLU A 41 20.28 -4.18 7.28
N VAL A 42 19.77 -3.25 8.08
CA VAL A 42 18.36 -2.82 8.06
C VAL A 42 17.96 -2.22 6.71
N ASP A 43 18.89 -1.54 6.03
CA ASP A 43 18.66 -1.00 4.69
C ASP A 43 18.42 -2.08 3.63
N GLU A 44 19.10 -3.23 3.74
CA GLU A 44 18.88 -4.36 2.84
C GLU A 44 17.52 -5.01 3.12
N VAL A 45 17.11 -5.11 4.39
CA VAL A 45 15.75 -5.56 4.75
C VAL A 45 14.71 -4.65 4.13
N ASN A 46 14.87 -3.33 4.24
CA ASN A 46 13.96 -2.34 3.65
C ASN A 46 13.85 -2.51 2.13
N LYS A 47 14.98 -2.67 1.41
CA LYS A 47 14.97 -2.92 -0.04
C LYS A 47 14.26 -4.21 -0.41
N GLN A 48 14.49 -5.28 0.36
CA GLN A 48 13.83 -6.56 0.12
C GLN A 48 12.31 -6.47 0.32
N LEU A 49 11.87 -5.78 1.38
CA LEU A 49 10.44 -5.57 1.64
C LEU A 49 9.78 -4.76 0.53
N ASP A 50 10.43 -3.70 0.03
CA ASP A 50 9.92 -2.94 -1.11
C ASP A 50 9.85 -3.79 -2.39
N GLN A 51 10.90 -4.55 -2.70
CA GLN A 51 10.93 -5.41 -3.89
C GLN A 51 9.87 -6.52 -3.83
N MET A 52 9.66 -7.10 -2.65
CA MET A 52 8.59 -8.08 -2.42
C MET A 52 7.22 -7.44 -2.64
N GLY A 53 6.99 -6.27 -2.05
CA GLY A 53 5.76 -5.50 -2.25
C GLY A 53 5.52 -5.16 -3.72
N TYR A 54 6.55 -4.73 -4.44
CA TYR A 54 6.48 -4.39 -5.87
C TYR A 54 5.97 -5.54 -6.71
N ASN A 55 6.54 -6.73 -6.54
CA ASN A 55 6.11 -7.92 -7.28
C ASN A 55 4.66 -8.33 -6.94
N ILE A 56 4.23 -8.09 -5.70
CA ILE A 56 2.84 -8.30 -5.28
C ILE A 56 1.93 -7.26 -5.95
N GLY A 57 2.29 -5.97 -5.90
CA GLY A 57 1.53 -4.86 -6.48
C GLY A 57 1.29 -4.99 -7.98
N VAL A 58 2.33 -5.40 -8.73
CA VAL A 58 2.24 -5.66 -10.18
C VAL A 58 1.20 -6.72 -10.53
N ARG A 59 0.95 -7.70 -9.64
CA ARG A 59 -0.08 -8.73 -9.83
C ARG A 59 -1.43 -8.32 -9.29
N LEU A 60 -1.45 -7.59 -8.16
CA LEU A 60 -2.68 -7.15 -7.51
C LEU A 60 -3.48 -6.15 -8.35
N ILE A 61 -2.80 -5.32 -9.15
CA ILE A 61 -3.46 -4.32 -9.98
C ILE A 61 -4.44 -4.92 -10.99
N ASP A 62 -4.14 -6.08 -11.57
CA ASP A 62 -5.04 -6.76 -12.51
C ASP A 62 -6.35 -7.15 -11.83
N GLU A 63 -6.27 -7.68 -10.61
CA GLU A 63 -7.44 -8.03 -9.80
C GLU A 63 -8.19 -6.78 -9.35
N PHE A 64 -7.46 -5.73 -8.95
CA PHE A 64 -8.05 -4.46 -8.58
C PHE A 64 -8.87 -3.87 -9.74
N LEU A 65 -8.31 -3.79 -10.95
CA LEU A 65 -9.01 -3.26 -12.13
C LEU A 65 -10.22 -4.15 -12.50
N ALA A 66 -10.09 -5.48 -12.39
CA ALA A 66 -11.17 -6.40 -12.70
C ALA A 66 -12.37 -6.29 -11.72
N LYS A 67 -12.12 -6.02 -10.43
CA LYS A 67 -13.16 -6.00 -9.40
C LYS A 67 -13.67 -4.60 -9.05
N SER A 68 -12.84 -3.57 -9.18
CA SER A 68 -13.16 -2.18 -8.80
C SER A 68 -14.09 -1.47 -9.77
N ASN A 69 -14.13 -1.90 -11.04
CA ASN A 69 -14.84 -1.20 -12.11
C ASN A 69 -14.42 0.28 -12.24
N VAL A 70 -13.24 0.62 -11.73
CA VAL A 70 -12.65 1.96 -11.82
C VAL A 70 -12.21 2.17 -13.27
N SER A 71 -12.72 3.23 -13.90
CA SER A 71 -12.20 3.72 -15.19
C SER A 71 -10.77 4.26 -15.01
N ARG A 72 -9.98 4.34 -16.10
CA ARG A 72 -8.65 4.99 -16.04
C ARG A 72 -8.77 6.34 -15.35
N CYS A 73 -8.05 6.50 -14.24
CA CYS A 73 -7.97 7.77 -13.52
C CYS A 73 -7.32 8.79 -14.45
N VAL A 74 -7.87 10.01 -14.49
CA VAL A 74 -7.37 11.07 -15.38
C VAL A 74 -6.33 11.93 -14.66
N ASP A 75 -6.53 12.11 -13.35
CA ASP A 75 -5.68 12.95 -12.51
C ASP A 75 -5.01 12.15 -11.38
N PHE A 76 -3.83 12.61 -10.96
CA PHE A 76 -3.10 12.00 -9.84
C PHE A 76 -3.87 12.11 -8.52
N LYS A 77 -4.59 13.22 -8.31
CA LYS A 77 -5.47 13.42 -7.15
C LYS A 77 -6.57 12.36 -7.07
N GLU A 78 -7.20 12.06 -8.21
CA GLU A 78 -8.23 11.03 -8.30
C GLU A 78 -7.62 9.65 -8.01
N THR A 79 -6.44 9.37 -8.57
CA THR A 79 -5.71 8.12 -8.35
C THR A 79 -5.38 7.90 -6.87
N ALA A 80 -4.88 8.93 -6.20
CA ALA A 80 -4.55 8.89 -4.78
C ALA A 80 -5.81 8.62 -3.93
N GLU A 81 -6.93 9.28 -4.23
CA GLU A 81 -8.19 9.04 -3.52
C GLU A 81 -8.74 7.63 -3.74
N VAL A 82 -8.65 7.10 -4.96
CA VAL A 82 -9.07 5.73 -5.29
C VAL A 82 -8.23 4.73 -4.51
N ILE A 83 -6.91 4.90 -4.45
CA ILE A 83 -6.03 4.03 -3.66
C ILE A 83 -6.41 4.11 -2.19
N ALA A 84 -6.58 5.32 -1.65
CA ALA A 84 -6.87 5.57 -0.25
C ALA A 84 -8.21 4.97 0.21
N LYS A 85 -9.28 5.14 -0.58
CA LYS A 85 -10.65 4.79 -0.20
C LYS A 85 -11.11 3.43 -0.73
N VAL A 86 -10.59 3.00 -1.89
CA VAL A 86 -11.01 1.75 -2.56
C VAL A 86 -9.91 0.70 -2.44
N GLY A 87 -8.65 1.05 -2.72
CA GLY A 87 -7.52 0.11 -2.65
C GLY A 87 -7.30 -0.46 -1.26
N PHE A 88 -6.99 0.40 -0.29
CA PHE A 88 -6.79 -0.03 1.10
C PHE A 88 -8.03 -0.72 1.68
N LYS A 89 -9.23 -0.22 1.36
CA LYS A 89 -10.48 -0.81 1.86
C LYS A 89 -10.76 -2.18 1.25
N MET A 90 -10.35 -2.42 0.00
CA MET A 90 -10.50 -3.71 -0.66
C MET A 90 -9.52 -4.77 -0.12
N PHE A 91 -8.27 -4.40 0.16
CA PHE A 91 -7.23 -5.38 0.51
C PHE A 91 -7.01 -5.53 2.02
N LEU A 92 -7.01 -4.43 2.76
CA LEU A 92 -6.73 -4.40 4.20
C LEU A 92 -7.99 -4.13 5.04
N GLY A 93 -9.11 -3.73 4.41
CA GLY A 93 -10.35 -3.39 5.11
C GLY A 93 -10.32 -2.02 5.80
N VAL A 94 -9.22 -1.28 5.68
CA VAL A 94 -9.04 0.05 6.27
C VAL A 94 -9.07 1.13 5.19
N SER A 95 -9.43 2.35 5.56
CA SER A 95 -9.34 3.51 4.65
C SER A 95 -8.16 4.38 5.04
N ALA A 96 -7.46 4.92 4.05
CA ALA A 96 -6.45 5.94 4.25
C ALA A 96 -6.99 7.33 3.91
N THR A 97 -6.33 8.37 4.44
CA THR A 97 -6.63 9.77 4.16
C THR A 97 -5.48 10.37 3.35
N VAL A 98 -5.79 11.03 2.23
CA VAL A 98 -4.78 11.75 1.43
C VAL A 98 -4.65 13.18 1.96
N THR A 99 -3.43 13.58 2.32
CA THR A 99 -3.09 14.88 2.91
C THR A 99 -1.77 15.42 2.32
N ASN A 100 -1.29 16.58 2.79
CA ASN A 100 0.01 17.17 2.41
C ASN A 100 0.25 17.23 0.90
N TRP A 101 -0.72 17.77 0.17
CA TRP A 101 -0.55 18.06 -1.25
C TRP A 101 0.47 19.21 -1.43
N ASP A 102 1.39 19.03 -2.36
CA ASP A 102 2.24 20.12 -2.84
C ASP A 102 1.45 21.11 -3.71
N ALA A 103 2.06 22.27 -3.97
CA ALA A 103 1.46 23.31 -4.79
C ALA A 103 1.26 22.87 -6.26
N GLU A 104 2.10 21.96 -6.75
CA GLU A 104 2.08 21.47 -8.13
C GLU A 104 1.13 20.26 -8.31
N GLY A 105 0.61 19.70 -7.21
CA GLY A 105 -0.22 18.51 -7.25
C GLY A 105 0.54 17.26 -7.68
N THR A 106 1.86 17.23 -7.50
CA THR A 106 2.78 16.13 -7.82
C THR A 106 3.24 15.36 -6.57
N THR A 107 2.79 15.73 -5.37
CA THR A 107 3.15 15.00 -4.15
C THR A 107 1.99 14.99 -3.19
N CYS A 108 1.73 13.86 -2.56
CA CYS A 108 0.75 13.73 -1.50
C CYS A 108 1.21 12.74 -0.42
N SER A 109 0.62 12.83 0.76
CA SER A 109 0.82 11.87 1.85
C SER A 109 -0.45 11.07 2.09
N LEU A 110 -0.38 9.76 1.96
CA LEU A 110 -1.38 8.81 2.42
C LEU A 110 -1.12 8.50 3.89
N VAL A 111 -2.12 8.79 4.72
CA VAL A 111 -2.09 8.52 6.16
C VAL A 111 -3.05 7.38 6.45
N LEU A 112 -2.52 6.29 6.97
CA LEU A 112 -3.33 5.19 7.51
C LEU A 112 -3.51 5.45 9.00
N GLU A 113 -4.74 5.72 9.42
CA GLU A 113 -5.07 5.98 10.84
C GLU A 113 -5.10 4.66 11.64
N ASP A 114 -5.72 3.64 11.08
CA ASP A 114 -5.77 2.29 11.64
C ASP A 114 -4.93 1.35 10.76
N ASN A 115 -3.78 0.91 11.27
CA ASN A 115 -2.90 -0.01 10.56
C ASN A 115 -2.88 -1.39 11.25
N PRO A 116 -3.61 -2.39 10.73
CA PRO A 116 -3.71 -3.69 11.37
C PRO A 116 -2.39 -4.45 11.40
N LEU A 117 -1.39 -4.03 10.62
CA LEU A 117 -0.09 -4.69 10.52
C LEU A 117 0.81 -4.42 11.72
N VAL A 118 0.60 -3.31 12.44
CA VAL A 118 1.47 -2.90 13.56
C VAL A 118 0.89 -3.24 14.93
N ASP A 119 -0.36 -3.72 15.00
CA ASP A 119 -1.09 -3.99 16.25
C ASP A 119 -0.38 -4.97 17.20
N PHE A 120 0.48 -5.84 16.67
CA PHE A 120 1.22 -6.85 17.46
C PHE A 120 2.73 -6.73 17.34
N VAL A 121 3.22 -5.58 16.87
CA VAL A 121 4.63 -5.41 16.51
C VAL A 121 5.31 -4.40 17.42
N GLU A 122 6.26 -4.88 18.21
CA GLU A 122 7.21 -4.04 18.92
C GLU A 122 8.60 -4.24 18.31
N LEU A 123 9.18 -3.15 17.79
CA LEU A 123 10.51 -3.17 17.21
C LEU A 123 11.56 -2.95 18.31
N PRO A 124 12.59 -3.80 18.41
CA PRO A 124 13.69 -3.57 19.34
C PRO A 124 14.55 -2.38 18.88
N ASP A 125 15.21 -1.71 19.82
CA ASP A 125 16.07 -0.54 19.57
C ASP A 125 17.22 -0.82 18.58
N THR A 126 17.61 -2.09 18.42
CA THR A 126 18.61 -2.53 17.45
C THR A 126 18.15 -2.40 15.99
N CYS A 127 16.86 -2.21 15.74
CA CYS A 127 16.26 -2.09 14.41
C CYS A 127 15.88 -0.63 14.07
N GLN A 128 16.54 0.36 14.67
CA GLN A 128 16.33 1.77 14.34
C GLN A 128 16.63 2.03 12.85
N GLY A 129 15.60 2.41 12.10
CA GLY A 129 15.66 2.58 10.64
C GLY A 129 14.85 1.56 9.84
N LEU A 130 14.29 0.52 10.49
CA LEU A 130 13.46 -0.45 9.80
C LEU A 130 12.09 0.13 9.49
N HIS A 131 11.72 0.12 8.21
CA HIS A 131 10.40 0.50 7.76
C HIS A 131 9.52 -0.75 7.72
N TYR A 132 8.87 -1.08 8.84
CA TYR A 132 8.03 -2.26 8.94
C TYR A 132 6.92 -2.30 7.87
N CYS A 133 6.41 -1.15 7.42
CA CYS A 133 5.35 -1.11 6.39
C CYS A 133 5.90 -0.95 4.96
N ASN A 134 7.19 -1.16 4.71
CA ASN A 134 7.78 -0.90 3.38
C ASN A 134 7.24 -1.82 2.28
N VAL A 135 6.64 -2.96 2.66
CA VAL A 135 5.92 -3.80 1.70
C VAL A 135 4.74 -3.07 1.06
N LEU A 136 4.04 -2.20 1.80
CA LEU A 136 2.91 -1.43 1.28
C LEU A 136 3.38 -0.40 0.25
N ASN A 137 4.57 0.18 0.46
CA ASN A 137 5.18 1.07 -0.52
C ASN A 137 5.44 0.33 -1.83
N GLY A 138 6.09 -0.83 -1.75
CA GLY A 138 6.33 -1.67 -2.91
C GLY A 138 5.03 -1.99 -3.64
N VAL A 139 3.97 -2.38 -2.92
CA VAL A 139 2.67 -2.70 -3.51
C VAL A 139 2.09 -1.52 -4.27
N VAL A 140 2.07 -0.33 -3.66
CA VAL A 140 1.55 0.88 -4.32
C VAL A 140 2.39 1.22 -5.55
N ARG A 141 3.73 1.16 -5.43
CA ARG A 141 4.66 1.41 -6.55
C ARG A 141 4.41 0.45 -7.71
N GLY A 142 4.36 -0.85 -7.44
CA GLY A 142 4.16 -1.88 -8.46
C GLY A 142 2.78 -1.80 -9.11
N ALA A 143 1.75 -1.48 -8.33
CA ALA A 143 0.42 -1.26 -8.86
C ALA A 143 0.37 -0.05 -9.79
N LEU A 144 0.95 1.08 -9.36
CA LEU A 144 0.97 2.34 -10.11
C LEU A 144 1.77 2.25 -11.42
N GLU A 145 2.91 1.56 -11.42
CA GLU A 145 3.75 1.38 -12.60
C GLU A 145 3.01 0.67 -13.73
N MET A 146 2.18 -0.32 -13.38
CA MET A 146 1.35 -1.06 -14.35
C MET A 146 0.24 -0.22 -14.97
N VAL A 147 -0.22 0.85 -14.31
CA VAL A 147 -1.25 1.76 -14.86
C VAL A 147 -0.64 2.86 -15.74
N SER A 148 0.62 2.71 -16.17
CA SER A 148 1.35 3.62 -17.08
C SER A 148 1.47 5.06 -16.58
N THR A 149 1.28 5.30 -15.29
CA THR A 149 1.47 6.62 -14.72
C THR A 149 2.78 6.60 -13.96
N CYS A 150 3.79 7.24 -14.53
CA CYS A 150 5.14 7.29 -13.99
C CYS A 150 5.08 8.10 -12.69
N TYR A 151 5.04 7.40 -11.54
CA TYR A 151 5.01 8.02 -10.23
C TYR A 151 6.26 7.57 -9.48
N LEU A 152 7.17 8.51 -9.20
CA LEU A 152 8.49 8.22 -8.66
C LEU A 152 8.58 8.62 -7.18
N MET A 153 9.00 7.66 -6.36
CA MET A 153 9.48 7.81 -4.97
C MET A 153 8.40 7.76 -3.88
N LEU A 154 8.53 6.77 -2.99
CA LEU A 154 7.73 6.60 -1.78
C LEU A 154 8.63 6.75 -0.55
N VAL A 155 8.34 7.71 0.33
CA VAL A 155 9.08 7.88 1.58
C VAL A 155 8.17 7.51 2.75
N LEU A 156 8.59 6.52 3.56
CA LEU A 156 7.91 6.15 4.80
C LEU A 156 8.55 6.87 5.98
N SER A 157 7.79 7.78 6.62
CA SER A 157 8.10 8.21 7.98
C SER A 157 7.03 7.63 8.90
N SER A 158 7.37 6.48 9.51
CA SER A 158 6.74 5.87 10.69
C SER A 158 5.25 5.49 10.66
N CYS A 159 4.49 5.79 9.61
CA CYS A 159 3.11 5.35 9.26
C CYS A 159 2.55 6.16 8.07
N HIS A 160 3.28 7.19 7.60
CA HIS A 160 2.89 8.02 6.48
C HIS A 160 3.53 7.50 5.20
N ILE A 161 2.70 7.14 4.22
CA ILE A 161 3.16 6.79 2.86
C ILE A 161 3.16 8.10 2.07
N ILE A 162 4.33 8.69 1.82
CA ILE A 162 4.44 9.89 0.98
C ILE A 162 4.59 9.42 -0.47
N ILE A 163 3.59 9.69 -1.33
CA ILE A 163 3.66 9.46 -2.78
C ILE A 163 4.17 10.72 -3.46
N LEU A 164 5.32 10.63 -4.13
CA LEU A 164 5.83 11.62 -5.07
C LEU A 164 5.58 11.14 -6.52
N VAL A 165 5.35 12.08 -7.42
CA VAL A 165 5.27 11.88 -8.89
C VAL A 165 6.66 12.06 -9.49
#